data_AF-A0A085ZDU2-F1
#
_entry.id   AF-A0A085ZDU2-F1
#
_cell.length_a   1.000
_cell.length_b   1.000
_cell.length_c   1.000
_cell.angle_alpha   90.00
_cell.angle_beta   90.00
_cell.angle_gamma   90.00
#
_symmetry.space_group_name_H-M   'P 1'
#
loop_
_entity.id
_entity.type
_entity.pdbx_description
1 polymer ?
#
loop_
_entity_poly.entity_id
_entity_poly.type
_entity_poly.pdbx_seq_one_letter_code
_entity_poly.pdbx_strand_id
1 'polypeptide(L)'
;MIKYLFVSLLFIFPFNFQEHWRCLDEGLYDLISTPINTKICKYNQILTKDNVKVKIDNKATLVLTQRDIKNGNYILFAKKKYIINDKLSKNGINYNYYVLGMESFKNKEGTFYLLELSTSNGLNLNSKTFNLIILFSKNKLYIPFTEWDSGEGGATSIGINKGKLFVLTNDIDSIQYFEYKNKKFIYNSKNSIKCRIDSTRRICVPDSYRF
;
A
#
# COMPACT_ATOMS: atom_id res chain seq x y z
N MET A 1 -59.41 -31.31 14.22
CA MET A 1 -58.98 -30.61 15.45
C MET A 1 -57.45 -30.62 15.49
N ILE A 2 -56.83 -29.76 14.68
CA ILE A 2 -55.37 -29.61 14.59
C ILE A 2 -54.98 -28.58 15.63
N LYS A 3 -54.49 -29.01 16.80
CA LYS A 3 -54.20 -28.10 17.93
C LYS A 3 -52.76 -28.12 18.43
N TYR A 4 -51.84 -28.76 17.72
CA TYR A 4 -50.44 -28.86 18.17
C TYR A 4 -49.41 -28.75 17.03
N LEU A 5 -49.54 -27.74 16.17
CA LEU A 5 -48.53 -27.45 15.14
C LEU A 5 -47.96 -26.02 15.19
N PHE A 6 -48.02 -25.36 16.35
CA PHE A 6 -47.62 -23.95 16.48
C PHE A 6 -46.80 -23.63 17.74
N VAL A 7 -45.93 -24.54 18.19
CA VAL A 7 -45.01 -24.27 19.31
C VAL A 7 -43.54 -24.54 18.97
N SER A 8 -43.22 -25.04 17.76
CA SER A 8 -41.83 -25.26 17.31
C SER A 8 -41.24 -24.09 16.50
N LEU A 9 -41.94 -22.95 16.39
CA LEU A 9 -41.56 -21.82 15.53
C LEU A 9 -41.19 -20.54 16.30
N LEU A 10 -40.66 -20.68 17.52
CA LEU A 10 -40.24 -19.56 18.39
C LEU A 10 -38.74 -19.58 18.75
N PHE A 11 -37.92 -20.32 17.99
CA PHE A 11 -36.46 -20.22 18.05
C PHE A 11 -35.88 -19.88 16.67
N ILE A 12 -36.46 -18.88 15.99
CA ILE A 12 -35.68 -18.09 15.03
C ILE A 12 -35.17 -16.90 15.84
N PHE A 13 -34.16 -17.12 16.67
CA PHE A 13 -33.30 -16.02 17.06
C PHE A 13 -32.78 -15.44 15.73
N PRO A 14 -33.00 -14.16 15.42
CA PRO A 14 -32.01 -13.51 14.58
C PRO A 14 -30.74 -13.61 15.41
N PHE A 15 -29.85 -14.54 15.08
CA PHE A 15 -28.45 -14.35 15.39
C PHE A 15 -28.07 -13.08 14.64
N ASN A 16 -28.38 -11.93 15.26
CA ASN A 16 -27.71 -10.68 15.02
C ASN A 16 -26.28 -10.97 15.44
N PHE A 17 -25.51 -11.60 14.55
CA PHE A 17 -24.07 -11.42 14.51
C PHE A 17 -23.88 -9.93 14.22
N GLN A 18 -24.05 -9.13 15.27
CA GLN A 18 -23.59 -7.76 15.30
C GLN A 18 -22.08 -7.92 15.24
N GLU A 19 -21.56 -7.91 14.01
CA GLU A 19 -20.14 -8.00 13.75
C GLU A 19 -19.47 -6.92 14.59
N HIS A 20 -18.68 -7.32 15.59
CA HIS A 20 -18.00 -6.38 16.46
C HIS A 20 -16.88 -5.72 15.67
N TRP A 21 -16.83 -4.39 15.72
CA TRP A 21 -15.84 -3.58 15.02
C TRP A 21 -14.83 -3.04 16.03
N ARG A 22 -13.54 -3.21 15.75
CA ARG A 22 -12.45 -2.52 16.45
C ARG A 22 -11.86 -1.44 15.57
N CYS A 23 -11.54 -0.30 16.16
CA CYS A 23 -10.76 0.74 15.50
C CYS A 23 -9.28 0.51 15.78
N LEU A 24 -8.46 0.75 14.76
CA LEU A 24 -7.02 0.54 14.78
C LEU A 24 -6.35 1.82 15.27
N ASP A 25 -5.48 1.68 16.26
CA ASP A 25 -4.78 2.80 16.89
C ASP A 25 -3.48 3.14 16.14
N GLU A 26 -2.75 2.13 15.65
CA GLU A 26 -1.53 2.30 14.82
C GLU A 26 -1.82 2.09 13.32
N GLY A 27 -3.08 2.18 12.91
CA GLY A 27 -3.50 1.99 11.51
C GLY A 27 -3.38 0.53 11.05
N LEU A 28 -3.02 0.31 9.78
CA LEU A 28 -3.02 -1.04 9.19
C LEU A 28 -1.99 -1.99 9.83
N TYR A 29 -1.02 -1.48 10.58
CA TYR A 29 -0.02 -2.27 11.29
C TYR A 29 -0.66 -3.17 12.37
N ASP A 30 -1.74 -2.72 13.02
CA ASP A 30 -2.52 -3.45 14.03
C ASP A 30 -3.21 -4.72 13.51
N LEU A 31 -3.20 -4.91 12.19
CA LEU A 31 -3.75 -6.09 11.51
C LEU A 31 -2.70 -7.17 11.29
N ILE A 32 -1.42 -6.88 11.52
CA ILE A 32 -0.29 -7.73 11.13
C ILE A 32 0.33 -8.34 12.39
N SER A 33 0.10 -9.63 12.60
CA SER A 33 0.69 -10.37 13.73
C SER A 33 2.20 -10.57 13.60
N THR A 34 2.69 -10.71 12.36
CA THR A 34 4.11 -10.92 12.07
C THR A 34 4.63 -9.78 11.20
N PRO A 35 5.04 -8.66 11.81
CA PRO A 35 5.57 -7.52 11.08
C PRO A 35 6.93 -7.85 10.48
N ILE A 36 7.27 -7.17 9.39
CA ILE A 36 8.59 -7.29 8.76
C ILE A 36 9.53 -6.30 9.42
N ASN A 37 10.67 -6.79 9.90
CA ASN A 37 11.73 -5.92 10.38
C ASN A 37 12.39 -5.19 9.21
N THR A 38 12.07 -3.91 9.04
CA THR A 38 12.63 -3.03 8.02
C THR A 38 13.80 -2.22 8.57
N LYS A 39 14.64 -1.71 7.67
CA LYS A 39 15.73 -0.79 7.99
C LYS A 39 15.52 0.50 7.23
N ILE A 40 15.50 1.61 7.97
CA ILE A 40 15.48 2.96 7.38
C ILE A 40 16.72 3.13 6.50
N CYS A 41 16.50 3.52 5.25
CA CYS A 41 17.55 3.81 4.30
C CYS A 41 17.77 5.31 4.20
N LYS A 42 18.97 5.77 4.58
CA LYS A 42 19.39 7.14 4.27
C LYS A 42 19.54 7.28 2.76
N TYR A 43 18.97 8.34 2.20
CA TYR A 43 19.09 8.67 0.79
C TYR A 43 19.51 10.13 0.62
N ASN A 44 20.25 10.40 -0.44
CA ASN A 44 20.57 11.77 -0.85
C ASN A 44 19.69 12.13 -2.05
N GLN A 45 19.02 13.27 -1.96
CA GLN A 45 18.27 13.84 -3.06
C GLN A 45 19.15 14.85 -3.80
N ILE A 46 19.16 14.77 -5.12
CA ILE A 46 19.81 15.76 -5.99
C ILE A 46 18.71 16.43 -6.80
N LEU A 47 18.47 17.70 -6.48
CA LEU A 47 17.55 18.55 -7.22
C LEU A 47 18.20 19.00 -8.52
N THR A 48 17.47 18.88 -9.61
CA THR A 48 17.84 19.42 -10.92
C THR A 48 16.68 20.28 -11.43
N LYS A 49 16.89 21.03 -12.52
CA LYS A 49 15.86 21.88 -13.12
C LYS A 49 14.54 21.13 -13.38
N ASP A 50 14.67 19.87 -13.81
CA ASP A 50 13.58 19.09 -14.38
C ASP A 50 13.19 17.86 -13.54
N ASN A 51 14.01 17.47 -12.57
CA ASN A 51 13.84 16.22 -11.83
C ASN A 51 14.44 16.28 -10.42
N VAL A 52 13.94 15.43 -9.52
CA VAL A 52 14.64 14.98 -8.32
C VAL A 52 15.25 13.61 -8.60
N LYS A 53 16.55 13.46 -8.33
CA LYS A 53 17.22 12.17 -8.40
C LYS A 53 17.49 11.66 -7.00
N VAL A 54 17.10 10.42 -6.73
CA VAL A 54 17.27 9.75 -5.43
C VAL A 54 18.04 8.45 -5.64
N LYS A 55 19.20 8.36 -5.00
CA LYS A 55 20.02 7.14 -5.07
C LYS A 55 19.44 6.09 -4.12
N ILE A 56 18.95 4.97 -4.68
CA ILE A 56 18.39 3.86 -3.91
C ILE A 56 19.52 2.94 -3.44
N ASP A 57 20.40 2.57 -4.37
CA ASP A 57 21.62 1.81 -4.08
C ASP A 57 22.77 2.23 -5.03
N ASN A 58 23.85 1.46 -5.08
CA ASN A 58 24.98 1.78 -5.96
C ASN A 58 24.69 1.62 -7.47
N LYS A 59 23.61 0.92 -7.83
CA LYS A 59 23.25 0.57 -9.22
C LYS A 59 21.92 1.18 -9.67
N ALA A 60 21.12 1.71 -8.75
CA ALA A 60 19.78 2.21 -8.96
C ALA A 60 19.59 3.66 -8.50
N THR A 61 19.06 4.47 -9.40
CA THR A 61 18.65 5.85 -9.14
C THR A 61 17.19 6.00 -9.53
N LEU A 62 16.34 6.37 -8.56
CA LEU A 62 14.99 6.84 -8.82
C LEU A 62 15.07 8.26 -9.40
N VAL A 63 14.35 8.48 -10.49
CA VAL A 63 14.20 9.80 -11.10
C VAL A 63 12.73 10.19 -11.03
N LEU A 64 12.45 11.18 -10.20
CA LEU A 64 11.14 11.79 -10.03
C LEU A 64 11.08 13.04 -10.88
N THR A 65 10.19 13.07 -11.85
CA THR A 65 10.08 14.19 -12.79
C THR A 65 9.35 15.35 -12.14
N GLN A 66 9.89 16.56 -12.27
CA GLN A 66 9.28 17.78 -11.77
C GLN A 66 8.81 18.62 -12.97
N ARG A 67 7.54 19.01 -12.96
CA ARG A 67 6.85 19.80 -14.01
C ARG A 67 6.77 19.11 -15.39
N ASP A 68 5.57 19.05 -15.95
CA ASP A 68 5.23 19.04 -17.38
C ASP A 68 6.16 18.30 -18.39
N ILE A 69 6.67 17.12 -18.04
CA ILE A 69 7.55 16.35 -18.91
C ILE A 69 6.86 15.08 -19.39
N LYS A 70 6.88 14.88 -20.72
CA LYS A 70 6.39 13.70 -21.47
C LYS A 70 6.94 12.34 -21.00
N ASN A 71 7.92 12.35 -20.11
CA ASN A 71 8.57 11.18 -19.55
C ASN A 71 8.21 11.12 -18.06
N GLY A 72 7.17 10.38 -17.68
CA GLY A 72 6.81 10.18 -16.28
C GLY A 72 7.93 9.52 -15.45
N ASN A 73 7.69 9.35 -14.15
CA ASN A 73 8.66 8.83 -13.19
C ASN A 73 9.30 7.50 -13.62
N TYR A 74 10.59 7.31 -13.34
CA TYR A 74 11.32 6.10 -13.74
C TYR A 74 12.49 5.79 -12.82
N ILE A 75 13.00 4.55 -12.94
CA ILE A 75 14.21 4.09 -12.27
C ILE A 75 15.28 3.83 -13.32
N LEU A 76 16.48 4.38 -13.12
CA LEU A 76 17.69 3.99 -13.86
C LEU A 76 18.39 2.90 -13.08
N PHE A 77 18.45 1.70 -13.64
CA PHE A 77 19.20 0.58 -13.07
C PHE A 77 20.21 0.05 -14.08
N ALA A 78 21.50 0.12 -13.73
CA ALA A 78 22.60 -0.25 -14.63
C ALA A 78 22.47 0.35 -16.04
N LYS A 79 22.15 1.66 -16.12
CA LYS A 79 21.90 2.43 -17.35
C LYS A 79 20.62 2.06 -18.13
N LYS A 80 19.82 1.09 -17.66
CA LYS A 80 18.51 0.76 -18.24
C LYS A 80 17.39 1.52 -17.53
N LYS A 81 16.45 2.07 -18.31
CA LYS A 81 15.26 2.79 -17.82
C LYS A 81 14.12 1.82 -17.54
N TYR A 82 13.50 1.95 -16.37
CA TYR A 82 12.29 1.24 -15.94
C TYR A 82 11.20 2.26 -15.61
N ILE A 83 10.11 2.26 -16.37
CA ILE A 83 9.00 3.20 -16.17
C ILE A 83 8.20 2.80 -14.93
N ILE A 84 7.88 3.78 -14.09
CA ILE A 84 6.96 3.62 -12.97
C ILE A 84 5.56 3.98 -13.49
N ASN A 85 4.61 3.05 -13.37
CA ASN A 85 3.23 3.31 -13.74
C ASN A 85 2.46 3.78 -12.51
N ASP A 86 2.31 5.09 -12.36
CA ASP A 86 1.54 5.69 -11.27
C ASP A 86 0.03 5.72 -11.56
N LYS A 87 -0.45 5.27 -12.71
CA LYS A 87 -1.86 5.32 -13.16
C LYS A 87 -2.47 6.74 -13.30
N LEU A 88 -2.07 7.74 -12.51
CA LEU A 88 -2.63 9.10 -12.53
C LEU A 88 -2.02 10.01 -13.59
N SER A 89 -0.76 9.80 -13.97
CA SER A 89 -0.12 10.59 -15.04
C SER A 89 -0.83 10.43 -16.39
N LYS A 90 -1.72 9.43 -16.53
CA LYS A 90 -2.57 9.22 -17.71
C LYS A 90 -3.71 10.23 -17.83
N ASN A 91 -4.12 10.86 -16.72
CA ASN A 91 -5.25 11.80 -16.70
C ASN A 91 -4.81 13.25 -16.94
N GLY A 92 -3.56 13.49 -17.36
CA GLY A 92 -3.05 14.83 -17.69
C GLY A 92 -2.77 15.73 -16.47
N ILE A 93 -2.87 15.21 -15.25
CA ILE A 93 -2.54 15.95 -14.03
C ILE A 93 -1.06 15.74 -13.73
N ASN A 94 -0.30 16.84 -13.73
CA ASN A 94 1.11 16.83 -13.37
C ASN A 94 1.29 16.88 -11.85
N TYR A 95 1.81 15.81 -11.28
CA TYR A 95 2.22 15.77 -9.87
C TYR A 95 3.74 15.89 -9.76
N ASN A 96 4.20 16.75 -8.85
CA ASN A 96 5.55 16.70 -8.34
C ASN A 96 5.61 15.64 -7.24
N TYR A 97 6.67 14.84 -7.25
CA TYR A 97 6.89 13.79 -6.27
C TYR A 97 8.07 14.15 -5.36
N TYR A 98 7.93 13.83 -4.08
CA TYR A 98 8.93 14.01 -3.04
C TYR A 98 9.03 12.72 -2.23
N VAL A 99 10.24 12.26 -1.92
CA VAL A 99 10.40 11.09 -1.04
C VAL A 99 10.12 11.53 0.39
N LEU A 100 9.18 10.85 1.06
CA LEU A 100 8.93 10.96 2.49
C LEU A 100 9.83 10.00 3.25
N GLY A 101 9.80 8.73 2.84
CA GLY A 101 10.51 7.64 3.51
C GLY A 101 11.07 6.65 2.51
N MET A 102 12.17 6.00 2.91
CA MET A 102 12.67 4.82 2.23
C MET A 102 13.12 3.80 3.26
N GLU A 103 12.58 2.60 3.15
CA GLU A 103 12.95 1.48 4.00
C GLU A 103 13.37 0.29 3.16
N SER A 104 14.10 -0.64 3.76
CA SER A 104 14.48 -1.89 3.09
C SER A 104 14.38 -3.09 4.00
N PHE A 105 14.14 -4.25 3.40
CA PHE A 105 14.30 -5.54 4.05
C PHE A 105 14.80 -6.57 3.03
N LYS A 106 15.36 -7.68 3.53
CA LYS A 106 15.87 -8.76 2.69
C LYS A 106 15.18 -10.07 3.04
N ASN A 107 14.81 -10.83 2.03
CA ASN A 107 14.32 -12.21 2.19
C ASN A 107 14.92 -13.11 1.09
N LYS A 108 14.38 -14.33 0.95
CA LYS A 108 14.80 -15.31 -0.07
C LYS A 108 14.66 -14.82 -1.52
N GLU A 109 13.75 -13.88 -1.78
CA GLU A 109 13.47 -13.35 -3.11
C GLU A 109 14.47 -12.26 -3.52
N GLY A 110 15.12 -11.60 -2.56
CA GLY A 110 16.06 -10.51 -2.78
C GLY A 110 15.95 -9.40 -1.74
N THR A 111 16.43 -8.21 -2.10
CA THR A 111 16.31 -7.01 -1.28
C THR A 111 15.15 -6.16 -1.79
N PHE A 112 14.21 -5.86 -0.91
CA PHE A 112 13.09 -4.97 -1.15
C PHE A 112 13.43 -3.58 -0.64
N TYR A 113 12.98 -2.56 -1.38
CA TYR A 113 12.97 -1.18 -0.99
C TYR A 113 11.53 -0.68 -1.05
N LEU A 114 11.03 -0.13 0.04
CA LEU A 114 9.72 0.49 0.15
C LEU A 114 9.93 1.99 0.15
N LEU A 115 9.27 2.69 -0.77
CA LEU A 115 9.37 4.13 -0.91
C LEU A 115 7.98 4.72 -0.75
N GLU A 116 7.88 5.67 0.17
CA GLU A 116 6.70 6.51 0.34
C GLU A 116 6.97 7.85 -0.33
N LEU A 117 6.16 8.18 -1.33
CA LEU A 117 6.32 9.39 -2.12
C LEU A 117 5.14 10.32 -1.86
N SER A 118 5.40 11.49 -1.28
CA SER A 118 4.39 12.56 -1.23
C SER A 118 4.25 13.18 -2.61
N THR A 119 3.02 13.53 -2.95
CA THR A 119 2.70 14.18 -4.22
C THR A 119 2.10 15.56 -3.99
N SER A 120 2.39 16.49 -4.89
CA SER A 120 1.76 17.81 -4.91
C SER A 120 1.53 18.25 -6.34
N ASN A 121 0.35 18.81 -6.62
CA ASN A 121 0.02 19.43 -7.91
C ASN A 121 0.24 20.95 -7.91
N GLY A 122 0.97 21.50 -6.93
CA GLY A 122 1.28 22.93 -6.85
C GLY A 122 0.15 23.81 -6.28
N LEU A 123 -1.06 23.26 -6.08
CA LEU A 123 -2.19 23.96 -5.45
C LEU A 123 -2.47 23.50 -4.02
N ASN A 124 -1.66 22.61 -3.43
CA ASN A 124 -1.83 22.04 -2.09
C ASN A 124 -3.20 21.36 -1.81
N LEU A 125 -4.04 21.15 -2.82
CA LEU A 125 -5.41 20.68 -2.63
C LEU A 125 -5.58 19.15 -2.61
N ASN A 126 -4.55 18.36 -2.96
CA ASN A 126 -4.66 16.90 -3.09
C ASN A 126 -3.32 16.18 -2.87
N SER A 127 -2.66 16.37 -1.71
CA SER A 127 -1.45 15.61 -1.39
C SER A 127 -1.81 14.17 -1.02
N LYS A 128 -1.54 13.23 -1.94
CA LYS A 128 -1.65 11.79 -1.67
C LYS A 128 -0.27 11.18 -1.54
N THR A 129 -0.18 10.09 -0.79
CA THR A 129 1.03 9.26 -0.73
C THR A 129 0.97 8.24 -1.86
N PHE A 130 2.05 8.11 -2.61
CA PHE A 130 2.24 7.08 -3.61
C PHE A 130 3.29 6.08 -3.11
N ASN A 131 2.88 4.82 -2.99
CA ASN A 131 3.68 3.74 -2.45
C ASN A 131 4.32 2.96 -3.60
N LEU A 132 5.65 2.90 -3.57
CA LEU A 132 6.46 2.20 -4.57
C LEU A 132 7.30 1.13 -3.87
N ILE A 133 7.17 -0.12 -4.29
CA ILE A 133 8.06 -1.20 -3.85
C ILE A 133 8.94 -1.61 -5.01
N ILE A 134 10.25 -1.66 -4.76
CA ILE A 134 11.29 -2.10 -5.69
C ILE A 134 11.92 -3.37 -5.14
N LEU A 135 12.22 -4.33 -6.01
CA LEU A 135 12.94 -5.54 -5.66
C LEU A 135 14.19 -5.70 -6.52
N PHE A 136 15.34 -5.84 -5.87
CA PHE A 136 16.57 -6.32 -6.49
C PHE A 136 16.75 -7.81 -6.24
N SER A 137 16.74 -8.59 -7.31
CA SER A 137 16.84 -10.06 -7.27
C SER A 137 17.76 -10.54 -8.40
N LYS A 138 18.82 -11.28 -8.06
CA LYS A 138 19.74 -11.89 -9.05
C LYS A 138 20.22 -10.90 -10.13
N ASN A 139 20.70 -9.72 -9.69
CA ASN A 139 21.14 -8.61 -10.57
C ASN A 139 20.06 -8.04 -11.52
N LYS A 140 18.78 -8.27 -11.23
CA LYS A 140 17.65 -7.68 -11.96
C LYS A 140 16.82 -6.80 -11.03
N LEU A 141 16.26 -5.72 -11.58
CA LEU A 141 15.27 -4.88 -10.90
C LEU A 141 13.86 -5.33 -11.31
N TYR A 142 12.98 -5.38 -10.32
CA TYR A 142 11.54 -5.56 -10.47
C TYR A 142 10.82 -4.42 -9.73
N ILE A 143 9.65 -4.01 -10.23
CA ILE A 143 8.76 -3.05 -9.57
C ILE A 143 7.48 -3.82 -9.20
N PRO A 144 7.47 -4.56 -8.08
CA PRO A 144 6.37 -5.44 -7.73
C PRO A 144 5.09 -4.71 -7.29
N PHE A 145 5.16 -3.43 -6.88
CA PHE A 145 4.03 -2.69 -6.35
C PHE A 145 4.12 -1.19 -6.65
N THR A 146 2.99 -0.61 -7.05
CA THR A 146 2.78 0.83 -7.28
C THR A 146 1.31 1.14 -7.00
N GLU A 147 1.01 1.74 -5.86
CA GLU A 147 -0.36 2.13 -5.51
C GLU A 147 -0.42 3.46 -4.77
N TRP A 148 -1.55 4.13 -4.89
CA TRP A 148 -1.84 5.35 -4.13
C TRP A 148 -2.48 4.98 -2.81
N ASP A 149 -2.04 5.67 -1.76
CA ASP A 149 -2.79 5.76 -0.53
C ASP A 149 -3.87 6.83 -0.72
N SER A 150 -5.12 6.41 -0.78
CA SER A 150 -6.28 7.28 -1.03
C SER A 150 -7.10 7.56 0.24
N GLY A 151 -6.76 6.93 1.36
CA GLY A 151 -7.52 7.00 2.59
C GLY A 151 -7.11 8.08 3.58
N GLU A 152 -8.04 8.48 4.44
CA GLU A 152 -7.72 9.12 5.71
C GLU A 152 -7.42 8.02 6.74
N GLY A 153 -6.27 8.07 7.42
CA GLY A 153 -6.05 7.29 8.65
C GLY A 153 -5.32 5.94 8.56
N GLY A 154 -4.63 5.61 7.46
CA GLY A 154 -3.80 4.39 7.45
C GLY A 154 -2.68 4.40 6.43
N ALA A 155 -1.44 4.25 6.90
CA ALA A 155 -0.29 4.03 6.03
C ALA A 155 -0.29 2.60 5.47
N THR A 156 0.06 2.48 4.19
CA THR A 156 0.39 1.20 3.55
C THR A 156 1.31 0.36 4.45
N SER A 157 0.90 -0.87 4.74
CA SER A 157 1.61 -1.76 5.66
C SER A 157 2.02 -3.07 4.98
N ILE A 158 3.14 -3.65 5.40
CA ILE A 158 3.69 -4.88 4.84
C ILE A 158 3.84 -5.95 5.92
N GLY A 159 3.49 -7.20 5.58
CA GLY A 159 3.49 -8.29 6.55
C GLY A 159 3.74 -9.65 5.93
N ILE A 160 3.86 -10.66 6.79
CA ILE A 160 3.93 -12.07 6.40
C ILE A 160 2.76 -12.82 7.00
N ASN A 161 1.94 -13.45 6.15
CA ASN A 161 0.83 -14.31 6.57
C ASN A 161 1.03 -15.70 5.98
N LYS A 162 1.07 -16.73 6.84
CA LYS A 162 1.31 -18.13 6.45
C LYS A 162 2.52 -18.29 5.51
N GLY A 163 3.61 -17.59 5.81
CA GLY A 163 4.85 -17.61 5.03
C GLY A 163 4.81 -16.83 3.71
N LYS A 164 3.73 -16.12 3.42
CA LYS A 164 3.58 -15.29 2.22
C LYS A 164 3.66 -13.82 2.55
N LEU A 165 4.47 -13.10 1.78
CA LEU A 165 4.58 -11.65 1.85
C LEU A 165 3.30 -11.00 1.31
N PHE A 166 2.77 -10.01 2.01
CA PHE A 166 1.60 -9.25 1.58
C PHE A 166 1.73 -7.76 1.89
N VAL A 167 0.96 -6.96 1.19
CA VAL A 167 0.78 -5.52 1.43
C VAL A 167 -0.70 -5.26 1.71
N LEU A 168 -0.96 -4.42 2.70
CA LEU A 168 -2.26 -3.81 2.93
C LEU A 168 -2.17 -2.34 2.53
N THR A 169 -3.14 -1.87 1.76
CA THR A 169 -3.36 -0.45 1.54
C THR A 169 -4.77 -0.08 1.99
N ASN A 170 -4.95 1.19 2.35
CA ASN A 170 -6.27 1.73 2.61
C ASN A 170 -6.77 2.48 1.37
N ASP A 171 -8.04 2.25 1.07
CA ASP A 171 -8.85 3.11 0.22
C ASP A 171 -10.03 3.62 1.07
N ILE A 172 -10.69 4.69 0.64
CA ILE A 172 -11.63 5.51 1.42
C ILE A 172 -12.51 4.70 2.41
N ASP A 173 -13.12 3.61 1.96
CA ASP A 173 -13.99 2.73 2.75
C ASP A 173 -13.56 1.25 2.69
N SER A 174 -12.31 0.95 2.31
CA SER A 174 -11.84 -0.43 2.21
C SER A 174 -10.37 -0.64 2.53
N ILE A 175 -10.04 -1.86 2.95
CA ILE A 175 -8.66 -2.34 3.06
C ILE A 175 -8.42 -3.31 1.91
N GLN A 176 -7.43 -3.00 1.09
CA GLN A 176 -7.03 -3.82 -0.03
C GLN A 176 -5.85 -4.70 0.34
N TYR A 177 -5.98 -6.01 0.12
CA TYR A 177 -4.92 -6.99 0.34
C TYR A 177 -4.25 -7.37 -0.98
N PHE A 178 -2.92 -7.34 -0.99
CA PHE A 178 -2.12 -7.80 -2.12
C PHE A 178 -1.15 -8.90 -1.70
N GLU A 179 -1.23 -10.08 -2.31
CA GLU A 179 -0.31 -11.20 -2.06
C GLU A 179 0.87 -11.16 -3.03
N TYR A 180 2.09 -11.35 -2.52
CA TYR A 180 3.28 -11.44 -3.36
C TYR A 180 3.35 -12.78 -4.10
N LYS A 181 3.30 -12.75 -5.44
CA LYS A 181 3.43 -13.90 -6.35
C LYS A 181 4.18 -13.50 -7.60
N ASN A 182 5.06 -14.37 -8.10
CA ASN A 182 5.74 -14.19 -9.39
C ASN A 182 6.38 -12.81 -9.57
N LYS A 183 7.09 -12.34 -8.52
CA LYS A 183 7.75 -11.02 -8.49
C LYS A 183 6.81 -9.81 -8.58
N LYS A 184 5.53 -9.95 -8.24
CA LYS A 184 4.52 -8.88 -8.17
C LYS A 184 3.62 -9.05 -6.95
N PHE A 185 3.08 -7.95 -6.44
CA PHE A 185 1.96 -7.98 -5.50
C PHE A 185 0.65 -7.98 -6.28
N ILE A 186 -0.21 -8.97 -6.00
CA ILE A 186 -1.45 -9.21 -6.75
C ILE A 186 -2.63 -9.05 -5.80
N TYR A 187 -3.58 -8.20 -6.18
CA TYR A 187 -4.82 -7.98 -5.43
C TYR A 187 -5.57 -9.29 -5.16
N ASN A 188 -6.04 -9.46 -3.93
CA ASN A 188 -6.82 -10.63 -3.51
C ASN A 188 -8.11 -10.18 -2.81
N SER A 189 -9.21 -10.19 -3.55
CA SER A 189 -10.53 -9.80 -3.05
C SER A 189 -11.04 -10.63 -1.87
N LYS A 190 -10.56 -11.87 -1.67
CA LYS A 190 -11.00 -12.71 -0.55
C LYS A 190 -10.47 -12.23 0.80
N ASN A 191 -9.32 -11.55 0.78
CA ASN A 191 -8.69 -11.01 1.97
C ASN A 191 -8.85 -9.49 2.05
N SER A 192 -9.47 -8.84 1.06
CA SER A 192 -9.82 -7.43 1.12
C SER A 192 -11.20 -7.26 1.76
N ILE A 193 -11.41 -6.19 2.51
CA ILE A 193 -12.68 -5.94 3.22
C ILE A 193 -13.11 -4.48 3.10
N LYS A 194 -14.38 -4.22 3.35
CA LYS A 194 -14.84 -2.86 3.67
C LYS A 194 -14.45 -2.51 5.11
N CYS A 195 -14.04 -1.27 5.32
CA CYS A 195 -13.79 -0.71 6.63
C CYS A 195 -14.71 0.48 6.90
N ARG A 196 -14.80 0.87 8.17
CA ARG A 196 -15.46 2.11 8.59
C ARG A 196 -14.39 3.10 9.05
N ILE A 197 -14.68 4.38 8.96
CA ILE A 197 -13.84 5.43 9.54
C ILE A 197 -14.62 6.02 10.71
N ASP A 198 -14.02 6.07 11.90
CA ASP A 198 -14.65 6.69 13.06
C ASP A 198 -14.55 8.23 13.03
N SER A 199 -15.17 8.90 14.00
CA SER A 199 -15.14 10.36 14.11
C SER A 199 -13.74 10.94 14.34
N THR A 200 -12.77 10.12 14.73
CA THR A 200 -11.36 10.49 14.92
C THR A 200 -10.48 10.13 13.72
N ARG A 201 -11.10 9.70 12.61
CA ARG A 201 -10.43 9.25 11.38
C ARG A 201 -9.61 7.96 11.54
N ARG A 202 -9.95 7.12 12.52
CA ARG A 202 -9.35 5.79 12.65
C ARG A 202 -10.09 4.78 11.79
N ILE A 203 -9.33 3.87 11.20
CA ILE A 203 -9.87 2.75 10.43
C ILE A 203 -10.44 1.73 11.42
N CYS A 204 -11.68 1.31 11.22
CA CYS A 204 -12.33 0.28 12.00
C CYS A 204 -12.69 -0.92 11.12
N VAL A 205 -12.42 -2.12 11.63
CA VAL A 205 -12.58 -3.41 10.93
C VAL A 205 -13.29 -4.42 11.83
N PRO A 206 -13.85 -5.51 11.28
CA PRO A 206 -14.32 -6.64 12.08
C PRO A 206 -13.20 -7.17 12.99
N ASP A 207 -13.52 -7.49 14.25
CA ASP A 207 -12.53 -7.92 15.25
C ASP A 207 -11.69 -9.12 14.83
N SER A 208 -12.30 -10.02 14.05
CA SER A 208 -11.69 -11.23 13.49
C SER A 208 -10.74 -10.97 12.32
N TYR A 209 -10.74 -9.76 11.75
CA TYR A 209 -9.90 -9.43 10.60
C TYR A 209 -8.47 -9.13 11.04
N ARG A 210 -7.60 -10.14 10.89
CA ARG A 210 -6.18 -10.14 11.28
C ARG A 210 -5.38 -11.07 10.38
N PHE A 211 -4.08 -10.83 10.27
CA PHE A 211 -3.14 -11.58 9.43
C PHE A 211 -1.91 -12.03 10.17
#